data_AF-A0AAD2JFL0-F1
#
_entry.id   AF-A0AAD2JFL0-F1
#
_cell.length_a   1.000
_cell.length_b   1.000
_cell.length_c   1.000
_cell.angle_alpha   90.00
_cell.angle_beta   90.00
_cell.angle_gamma   90.00
#
_symmetry.space_group_name_H-M   'P 1'
#
loop_
_entity.id
_entity.type
_entity.pdbx_description
1 polymer ?
#
loop_
_entity_poly.entity_id
_entity_poly.type
_entity_poly.pdbx_seq_one_letter_code
_entity_poly.pdbx_strand_id
1 'polypeptide(L)'
;MKLDEFKRPIIVLTAFGLPTVISSAMEAYLFLADWPAGRRDPAHSFAMKACQAAVRGDIEAETARGVFAAFAEKQDILAPDVALMSRGPRADPRNFA
;
A
#
# COMPACT_ATOMS: atom_id res chain seq x y z
N MET A 1 15.76 -10.15 -14.42
CA MET A 1 15.28 -9.82 -13.07
C MET A 1 14.68 -8.43 -13.16
N LYS A 2 13.40 -8.29 -12.85
CA LYS A 2 12.68 -7.02 -12.99
C LYS A 2 12.99 -6.21 -11.74
N LEU A 3 13.71 -5.09 -11.89
CA LEU A 3 14.22 -4.30 -10.76
C LEU A 3 13.09 -3.65 -9.95
N ASP A 4 11.92 -3.60 -10.57
CA ASP A 4 10.67 -2.99 -10.11
C ASP A 4 9.75 -3.97 -9.36
N GLU A 5 10.15 -5.22 -9.14
CA GLU A 5 9.37 -6.21 -8.38
C GLU A 5 9.61 -6.09 -6.87
N PHE A 6 8.54 -6.10 -6.08
CA PHE A 6 8.62 -6.07 -4.62
C PHE A 6 8.88 -7.46 -4.07
N LYS A 7 9.83 -7.58 -3.12
CA LYS A 7 10.09 -8.84 -2.40
C LYS A 7 8.87 -9.33 -1.61
N ARG A 8 8.02 -8.41 -1.17
CA ARG A 8 6.76 -8.70 -0.48
C ARG A 8 5.66 -7.86 -1.11
N PRO A 9 4.62 -8.49 -1.68
CA PRO A 9 3.52 -7.75 -2.25
C PRO A 9 2.76 -6.99 -1.16
N ILE A 10 2.26 -5.80 -1.51
CA ILE A 10 1.41 -4.99 -0.63
C ILE A 10 -0.03 -5.24 -1.02
N ILE A 11 -0.90 -5.47 -0.04
CA ILE A 11 -2.34 -5.60 -0.30
C ILE A 11 -3.00 -4.29 0.11
N VAL A 12 -3.70 -3.66 -0.82
CA VAL A 12 -4.47 -2.43 -0.56
C VAL A 12 -5.93 -2.67 -0.86
N LEU A 13 -6.80 -2.10 -0.01
CA LEU A 13 -8.22 -2.09 -0.26
C LEU A 13 -8.54 -0.91 -1.16
N THR A 14 -8.98 -1.20 -2.39
CA THR A 14 -9.49 -0.17 -3.29
C THR A 14 -10.76 0.46 -2.71
N ALA A 15 -11.13 1.66 -3.19
CA ALA A 15 -12.39 2.31 -2.82
C ALA A 15 -13.64 1.46 -3.15
N PHE A 16 -13.49 0.42 -3.98
CA PHE A 16 -14.51 -0.58 -4.27
C PHE A 16 -14.57 -1.72 -3.25
N GLY A 17 -13.75 -1.69 -2.20
CA GLY A 17 -13.66 -2.75 -1.20
C GLY A 17 -12.96 -4.02 -1.69
N LEU A 18 -12.37 -3.98 -2.90
CA LEU A 18 -11.64 -5.11 -3.46
C LEU A 18 -10.17 -5.06 -3.04
N PRO A 19 -9.61 -6.17 -2.49
CA PRO A 19 -8.20 -6.26 -2.20
C PRO A 19 -7.41 -6.36 -3.50
N THR A 20 -6.56 -5.37 -3.74
CA THR A 20 -5.61 -5.36 -4.85
C THR A 20 -4.23 -5.71 -4.31
N VAL A 21 -3.63 -6.75 -4.89
CA VAL A 21 -2.27 -7.16 -4.58
C VAL A 21 -1.33 -6.40 -5.50
N ILE A 22 -0.39 -5.67 -4.92
CA ILE A 22 0.60 -4.88 -5.64
C ILE A 22 1.94 -5.56 -5.44
N SER A 23 2.45 -6.18 -6.51
CA SER A 23 3.68 -6.96 -6.50
C SER A 23 4.84 -6.20 -7.15
N SER A 24 4.57 -5.05 -7.79
CA SER A 24 5.59 -4.22 -8.44
C SER A 24 5.36 -2.71 -8.27
N ALA A 25 6.42 -1.93 -8.46
CA ALA A 25 6.37 -0.48 -8.51
C ALA A 25 5.48 0.04 -9.65
N MET A 26 5.37 -0.70 -10.76
CA MET A 26 4.46 -0.38 -11.85
C MET A 26 3.00 -0.51 -11.43
N GLU A 27 2.63 -1.60 -10.75
CA GLU A 27 1.28 -1.76 -10.21
C GLU A 27 0.95 -0.70 -9.15
N ALA A 28 1.92 -0.35 -8.31
CA ALA A 28 1.78 0.73 -7.33
C ALA A 28 1.52 2.08 -8.02
N TYR A 29 2.24 2.35 -9.11
CA TYR A 29 2.05 3.55 -9.92
C TYR A 29 0.66 3.60 -10.55
N LEU A 30 0.18 2.50 -11.12
CA LEU A 30 -1.16 2.41 -11.71
C LEU A 30 -2.26 2.62 -10.66
N PHE A 31 -2.11 2.04 -9.47
CA PHE A 31 -3.03 2.25 -8.35
C PHE A 31 -3.09 3.72 -7.92
N LEU A 32 -1.93 4.39 -7.87
CA LEU A 32 -1.88 5.82 -7.61
C LEU A 32 -2.50 6.61 -8.77
N ALA A 33 -2.26 6.25 -10.02
CA ALA A 33 -2.85 6.96 -11.16
C ALA A 33 -4.39 6.91 -11.15
N ASP A 34 -4.97 5.80 -10.71
CA ASP A 34 -6.42 5.60 -10.55
C ASP A 34 -7.02 6.31 -9.32
N TRP A 35 -6.18 6.81 -8.41
CA TRP A 35 -6.62 7.41 -7.16
C TRP A 35 -7.44 8.70 -7.39
N PRO A 36 -8.65 8.82 -6.79
CA PRO A 36 -9.56 9.93 -7.05
C PRO A 36 -8.98 11.27 -6.58
N ALA A 37 -9.16 12.30 -7.41
CA ALA A 37 -8.60 13.64 -7.18
C ALA A 37 -9.03 14.28 -5.84
N GLY A 38 -10.21 13.92 -5.33
CA GLY A 38 -10.71 14.40 -4.03
C GLY A 38 -9.95 13.89 -2.80
N ARG A 39 -9.10 12.85 -2.94
CA ARG A 39 -8.22 12.32 -1.89
C ARG A 39 -6.73 12.42 -2.27
N ARG A 40 -6.38 13.30 -3.21
CA ARG A 40 -4.98 13.54 -3.59
C ARG A 40 -4.31 14.44 -2.55
N ASP A 41 -3.72 13.79 -1.55
CA ASP A 41 -2.86 14.43 -0.56
C ASP A 41 -1.43 14.68 -1.11
N PRO A 42 -0.62 15.56 -0.49
CA PRO A 42 0.82 15.65 -0.80
C PRO A 42 1.56 14.30 -0.68
N ALA A 43 1.06 13.39 0.16
CA ALA A 43 1.56 12.01 0.26
C ALA A 43 1.37 11.23 -1.05
N HIS A 44 0.32 11.52 -1.82
CA HIS A 44 0.05 10.94 -3.12
C HIS A 44 1.14 11.29 -4.15
N SER A 45 1.44 12.59 -4.26
CA SER A 45 2.48 13.10 -5.17
C SER A 45 3.86 12.54 -4.80
N PHE A 46 4.14 12.34 -3.52
CA PHE A 46 5.38 11.75 -3.04
C PHE A 46 5.46 10.25 -3.39
N ALA A 47 4.40 9.49 -3.16
CA ALA A 47 4.34 8.07 -3.53
C ALA A 47 4.45 7.87 -5.05
N MET A 48 3.83 8.76 -5.85
CA MET A 48 3.90 8.69 -7.31
C MET A 48 5.33 8.91 -7.83
N LYS A 49 6.04 9.90 -7.27
CA LYS A 49 7.47 10.15 -7.59
C LYS A 49 8.36 8.99 -7.18
N ALA A 50 8.13 8.40 -6.01
CA ALA A 50 8.88 7.24 -5.54
C ALA A 50 8.67 6.02 -6.45
N CYS A 51 7.42 5.70 -6.83
CA CYS A 51 7.13 4.60 -7.74
C CYS A 51 7.77 4.83 -9.11
N GLN A 52 7.73 6.06 -9.63
CA GLN A 52 8.36 6.41 -10.90
C GLN A 52 9.90 6.25 -10.84
N ALA A 53 10.54 6.66 -9.75
CA ALA A 53 11.97 6.47 -9.54
C ALA A 53 12.34 4.97 -9.46
N ALA A 54 11.50 4.15 -8.81
CA ALA A 54 11.73 2.70 -8.75
C ALA A 54 11.59 2.03 -10.12
N VAL A 55 10.58 2.42 -10.92
CA VAL A 55 10.43 1.91 -12.30
C VAL A 55 11.59 2.32 -13.20
N ARG A 56 12.22 3.48 -12.94
CA ARG A 56 13.44 3.91 -13.64
C ARG A 56 14.71 3.22 -13.15
N GLY A 57 14.66 2.54 -12.00
CA GLY A 57 15.82 1.96 -11.34
C GLY A 57 16.69 2.98 -10.59
N ASP A 58 16.20 4.21 -10.37
CA ASP A 58 16.88 5.24 -9.56
C ASP A 58 16.86 4.88 -8.06
N ILE A 59 15.83 4.16 -7.61
CA ILE A 59 15.70 3.68 -6.23
C ILE A 59 15.29 2.21 -6.18
N GLU A 60 15.57 1.54 -5.08
CA GLU A 60 15.12 0.16 -4.86
C GLU A 60 13.59 0.08 -4.75
N ALA A 61 13.01 -0.98 -5.31
CA ALA A 61 11.57 -1.25 -5.21
C ALA A 61 11.11 -1.32 -3.74
N GLU A 62 11.90 -1.87 -2.83
CA GLU A 62 11.59 -1.88 -1.38
C GLU A 62 11.48 -0.47 -0.78
N THR A 63 12.23 0.51 -1.30
CA THR A 63 12.13 1.92 -0.86
C THR A 63 10.81 2.52 -1.33
N ALA A 64 10.44 2.32 -2.61
CA ALA A 64 9.13 2.75 -3.11
C ALA A 64 7.97 2.08 -2.37
N ARG A 65 8.14 0.80 -2.03
CA ARG A 65 7.20 0.02 -1.21
C ARG A 65 6.98 0.67 0.15
N GLY A 66 8.05 1.08 0.84
CA GLY A 66 7.95 1.75 2.15
C GLY A 66 7.17 3.06 2.07
N VAL A 67 7.40 3.85 1.02
CA VAL A 67 6.65 5.09 0.77
C VAL A 67 5.17 4.81 0.51
N PHE A 68 4.89 3.79 -0.32
CA PHE A 68 3.52 3.39 -0.63
C PHE A 68 2.78 2.84 0.60
N ALA A 69 3.44 2.05 1.44
CA ALA A 69 2.87 1.54 2.68
C ALA A 69 2.50 2.69 3.63
N ALA A 70 3.39 3.68 3.79
CA ALA A 70 3.11 4.87 4.60
C ALA A 70 1.94 5.70 4.03
N PHE A 71 1.82 5.80 2.70
CA PHE A 71 0.67 6.43 2.06
C PHE A 71 -0.64 5.66 2.33
N ALA A 72 -0.62 4.34 2.17
CA ALA A 72 -1.77 3.49 2.40
C ALA A 72 -2.22 3.49 3.87
N GLU A 73 -1.26 3.53 4.81
CA GLU A 73 -1.53 3.69 6.25
C GLU A 73 -2.21 5.04 6.54
N LYS A 74 -1.69 6.15 5.96
CA LYS A 74 -2.31 7.47 6.13
C LYS A 74 -3.72 7.59 5.58
N GLN A 75 -4.03 6.84 4.52
CA GLN A 75 -5.35 6.83 3.90
C GLN A 75 -6.29 5.77 4.50
N ASP A 76 -5.83 5.00 5.50
CA ASP A 76 -6.56 3.90 6.14
C ASP A 76 -7.03 2.81 5.15
N ILE A 77 -6.30 2.66 4.03
CA ILE A 77 -6.62 1.70 2.96
C ILE A 77 -5.65 0.53 2.90
N LEU A 78 -4.57 0.58 3.70
CA LEU A 78 -3.64 -0.51 3.80
C LEU A 78 -4.39 -1.70 4.39
N ALA A 79 -4.51 -2.79 3.61
CA ALA A 79 -5.04 -4.00 4.19
C ALA A 79 -4.09 -4.40 5.34
N PRO A 80 -4.61 -4.71 6.53
CA PRO A 80 -3.77 -5.16 7.62
C PRO A 80 -2.93 -6.31 7.09
N ASP A 81 -1.62 -6.18 7.27
CA ASP A 81 -0.61 -7.14 6.82
C ASP A 81 -1.18 -8.55 6.96
N VAL A 82 -1.15 -9.35 5.90
CA VAL A 82 -1.73 -10.70 5.92
C VAL A 82 -1.12 -11.58 7.05
N ALA A 83 -0.01 -11.19 7.68
CA ALA A 83 0.48 -11.81 8.92
C ALA A 83 -0.37 -11.50 10.17
N LEU A 84 -1.15 -10.42 10.18
CA LEU A 84 -2.11 -10.07 11.23
C LEU A 84 -3.46 -10.77 11.10
N MET A 85 -3.77 -11.42 9.98
CA MET A 85 -4.92 -12.35 9.94
C MET A 85 -4.71 -13.62 10.80
N SER A 86 -3.51 -13.80 11.36
CA SER A 86 -3.25 -14.79 12.43
C SER A 86 -3.46 -14.24 13.85
N ARG A 87 -3.82 -12.96 14.02
CA ARG A 87 -4.14 -12.40 15.34
C ARG A 87 -5.65 -12.18 15.39
N GLY A 88 -6.33 -13.22 15.85
CA GLY A 88 -7.78 -13.26 16.02
C GLY A 88 -8.35 -12.07 16.77
N PRO A 89 -9.68 -11.90 16.75
CA PRO A 89 -10.34 -10.77 17.38
C PRO A 89 -9.88 -10.69 18.84
N ARG A 90 -9.32 -9.53 19.23
CA ARG A 90 -9.15 -9.23 20.66
C ARG A 90 -10.55 -9.26 21.25
N ALA A 91 -10.86 -10.34 21.95
CA ALA A 91 -12.01 -10.43 22.83
C ALA A 91 -11.90 -9.26 23.81
N ASP A 92 -12.80 -8.31 23.65
CA ASP A 92 -13.08 -7.26 24.62
C ASP A 92 -13.80 -7.96 25.79
N PRO A 93 -13.21 -8.09 27.00
CA PRO A 93 -13.92 -8.62 28.14
C PRO A 93 -14.78 -7.49 28.69
N ARG A 94 -15.91 -7.21 28.01
CA ARG A 94 -17.00 -6.45 28.60
C ARG A 94 -17.66 -7.34 29.66
N ASN A 95 -17.06 -7.24 30.84
CA ASN A 95 -17.49 -7.75 32.12
C ASN A 95 -18.97 -7.43 32.34
N PHE A 96 -19.83 -8.45 32.23
CA PHE A 96 -21.19 -8.41 32.75
C PHE A 96 -21.10 -8.64 34.26
N ALA A 97 -21.38 -7.59 35.03
CA ALA A 97 -21.76 -7.67 36.43
C ALA A 97 -23.24 -7.27 36.54
#